data_AF-A0A1W9LDJ3-F1
#
_entry.id   AF-A0A1W9LDJ3-F1
#
_cell.length_a   1.000
_cell.length_b   1.000
_cell.length_c   1.000
_cell.angle_alpha   90.00
_cell.angle_beta   90.00
_cell.angle_gamma   90.00
#
_symmetry.space_group_name_H-M   'P 1'
#
loop_
_entity.id
_entity.type
_entity.pdbx_description
1 polymer ?
#
loop_
_entity_poly.entity_id
_entity_poly.type
_entity_poly.pdbx_seq_one_letter_code
_entity_poly.pdbx_strand_id
1 'polypeptide(L)'
;MAIENRKRIYGDKITFKSLSCAPVNELGVVYLFGVLHETFDFKIESIQAGYPDCLARRKVGKNRWEEVRIEFEYDSRSFKLHGHDPAGVDIIICWKHNWKECPKRIEVIELSSLLGDAEQIDSQIQTKKILTQWQLFAQQKRLEGLKFPEIATLWKEGKIQKAPTRR
;
A
#
# COMPACT_ATOMS: atom_id res chain seq x y z
N MET A 1 -6.43 33.50 -19.10
CA MET A 1 -6.24 33.08 -17.69
C MET A 1 -4.77 33.26 -17.36
N ALA A 2 -4.45 34.06 -16.35
CA ALA A 2 -3.06 34.21 -15.92
C ALA A 2 -2.55 32.87 -15.39
N ILE A 3 -1.44 32.38 -15.96
CA ILE A 3 -0.72 31.23 -15.42
C ILE A 3 0.01 31.77 -14.19
N GLU A 4 -0.66 31.73 -13.04
CA GLU A 4 0.03 31.92 -11.77
C GLU A 4 1.11 30.85 -11.67
N ASN A 5 2.36 31.28 -11.49
CA ASN A 5 3.51 30.41 -11.30
C ASN A 5 3.36 29.68 -9.95
N ARG A 6 2.53 28.64 -9.92
CA ARG A 6 2.32 27.83 -8.72
C ARG A 6 3.60 27.06 -8.45
N LYS A 7 4.25 27.38 -7.32
CA LYS A 7 5.39 26.62 -6.80
C LYS A 7 4.95 25.16 -6.62
N ARG A 8 5.79 24.22 -7.08
CA ARG A 8 5.54 22.79 -6.89
C ARG A 8 5.72 22.45 -5.41
N ILE A 9 4.77 21.71 -4.87
CA ILE A 9 4.83 21.17 -3.51
C ILE A 9 5.38 19.75 -3.60
N TYR A 10 6.34 19.42 -2.74
CA TYR A 10 6.94 18.10 -2.63
C TYR A 10 6.71 17.57 -1.22
N GLY A 11 6.46 16.27 -1.09
CA GLY A 11 6.40 15.61 0.19
C GLY A 11 7.78 15.40 0.81
N ASP A 12 7.81 14.74 1.96
CA ASP A 12 9.06 14.37 2.63
C ASP A 12 9.99 13.58 1.71
N LYS A 13 11.30 13.73 1.91
CA LYS A 13 12.27 12.95 1.14
C LYS A 13 12.09 11.47 1.46
N ILE A 14 11.99 10.68 0.40
CA ILE A 14 12.01 9.22 0.48
C ILE A 14 13.12 8.70 -0.44
N THR A 15 13.75 7.59 -0.05
CA THR A 15 14.76 6.94 -0.88
C THR A 15 14.17 5.64 -1.41
N PHE A 16 13.25 5.75 -2.37
CA PHE A 16 12.50 4.60 -2.88
C PHE A 16 12.40 4.61 -4.41
N LYS A 17 13.14 3.70 -5.07
CA LYS A 17 13.26 3.60 -6.53
C LYS A 17 13.39 4.96 -7.23
N SER A 18 12.36 5.33 -7.98
CA SER A 18 12.27 6.49 -8.87
C SER A 18 11.55 7.69 -8.22
N LEU A 19 11.01 7.53 -7.01
CA LEU A 19 10.43 8.63 -6.25
C LEU A 19 11.46 9.16 -5.25
N SER A 20 11.76 10.45 -5.37
CA SER A 20 12.63 11.16 -4.42
C SER A 20 11.86 11.84 -3.28
N CYS A 21 10.53 11.91 -3.39
CA CYS A 21 9.65 12.56 -2.44
C CYS A 21 8.38 11.73 -2.25
N ALA A 22 7.83 11.75 -1.04
CA ALA A 22 6.55 11.14 -0.71
C ALA A 22 5.43 11.68 -1.61
N PRO A 23 4.42 10.85 -1.93
CA PRO A 23 3.19 11.31 -2.55
C PRO A 23 2.58 12.49 -1.80
N VAL A 24 2.02 13.42 -2.56
CA VAL A 24 1.25 14.57 -2.04
C VAL A 24 -0.16 14.61 -2.64
N ASN A 25 -0.53 13.60 -3.42
CA ASN A 25 -1.81 13.43 -4.08
C ASN A 25 -2.05 11.96 -4.45
N GLU A 26 -3.24 11.67 -4.95
CA GLU A 26 -3.70 10.33 -5.38
C GLU A 26 -2.82 9.73 -6.48
N LEU A 27 -2.43 10.53 -7.49
CA LEU A 27 -1.58 10.03 -8.58
C LEU A 27 -0.21 9.53 -8.09
N GLY A 28 0.35 10.17 -7.05
CA GLY A 28 1.55 9.69 -6.39
C GLY A 28 1.34 8.34 -5.68
N VAL A 29 0.16 8.11 -5.11
CA VAL A 29 -0.24 6.82 -4.49
C VAL A 29 -0.38 5.74 -5.55
N VAL A 30 -1.07 6.03 -6.66
CA VAL A 30 -1.20 5.13 -7.82
C VAL A 30 0.18 4.70 -8.31
N TYR A 31 1.09 5.66 -8.53
CA TYR A 31 2.45 5.38 -8.97
C TYR A 31 3.19 4.49 -7.97
N LEU A 32 3.17 4.86 -6.69
CA LEU A 32 3.88 4.13 -5.65
C LEU A 32 3.39 2.69 -5.55
N PHE A 33 2.08 2.46 -5.59
CA PHE A 33 1.53 1.12 -5.64
C PHE A 33 1.89 0.38 -6.92
N GLY A 34 1.85 1.04 -8.09
CA GLY A 34 2.30 0.46 -9.36
C GLY A 34 3.77 0.02 -9.35
N VAL A 35 4.58 0.58 -8.47
CA VAL A 35 5.98 0.16 -8.25
C VAL A 35 6.11 -0.96 -7.21
N LEU A 36 5.14 -1.08 -6.30
CA LEU A 36 5.15 -1.97 -5.13
C LEU A 36 4.20 -3.16 -5.24
N HIS A 37 3.32 -3.24 -6.23
CA HIS A 37 2.23 -4.22 -6.23
C HIS A 37 2.73 -5.67 -6.11
N GLU A 38 3.88 -6.01 -6.72
CA GLU A 38 4.47 -7.35 -6.59
C GLU A 38 4.92 -7.66 -5.16
N THR A 39 5.44 -6.67 -4.43
CA THR A 39 5.80 -6.80 -3.01
C THR A 39 4.60 -7.17 -2.15
N PHE A 40 3.42 -6.71 -2.54
CA PHE A 40 2.17 -6.99 -1.85
C PHE A 40 1.47 -8.25 -2.39
N ASP A 41 2.10 -9.01 -3.29
CA ASP A 41 1.53 -10.16 -4.00
C ASP A 41 0.27 -9.82 -4.82
N PHE A 42 0.25 -8.62 -5.41
CA PHE A 42 -0.76 -8.20 -6.39
C PHE A 42 -0.23 -8.33 -7.81
N LYS A 43 -1.13 -8.59 -8.74
CA LYS A 43 -0.95 -8.43 -10.19
C LYS A 43 -2.00 -7.45 -10.69
N ILE A 44 -1.55 -6.31 -11.21
CA ILE A 44 -2.44 -5.28 -11.76
C ILE A 44 -2.92 -5.77 -13.14
N GLU A 45 -4.23 -5.79 -13.35
CA GLU A 45 -4.86 -6.15 -14.62
C GLU A 45 -5.26 -4.89 -15.41
N SER A 46 -5.82 -3.90 -14.73
CA SER A 46 -6.16 -2.61 -15.34
C SER A 46 -6.14 -1.45 -14.33
N ILE A 47 -5.84 -0.26 -14.83
CA ILE A 47 -6.01 1.02 -14.12
C ILE A 47 -6.85 1.92 -15.02
N GLN A 48 -7.81 2.62 -14.45
CA GLN A 48 -8.74 3.50 -15.15
C GLN A 48 -9.01 4.77 -14.34
N ALA A 49 -9.60 5.76 -15.00
CA ALA A 49 -10.01 7.01 -14.35
C ALA A 49 -11.43 6.95 -13.75
N GLY A 50 -12.18 5.88 -14.03
CA GLY A 50 -13.53 5.68 -13.54
C GLY A 50 -13.53 4.73 -12.34
N TYR A 51 -14.56 4.85 -11.51
CA TYR A 51 -14.75 3.99 -10.34
C TYR A 51 -15.04 2.52 -10.72
N PRO A 52 -14.36 1.52 -10.09
CA PRO A 52 -13.20 1.64 -9.21
C PRO A 52 -11.91 1.88 -10.00
N ASP A 53 -10.92 2.55 -9.42
CA ASP A 53 -9.70 2.95 -10.13
C ASP A 53 -8.87 1.80 -10.72
N CYS A 54 -8.91 0.61 -10.08
CA CYS A 54 -8.04 -0.49 -10.46
C CYS A 54 -8.66 -1.87 -10.23
N LEU A 55 -8.42 -2.76 -11.20
CA LEU A 55 -8.65 -4.19 -11.06
C LEU A 55 -7.32 -4.91 -10.95
N ALA A 56 -7.20 -5.74 -9.93
CA ALA A 56 -6.01 -6.54 -9.70
C ALA A 56 -6.38 -7.96 -9.26
N ARG A 57 -5.40 -8.86 -9.32
CA ARG A 57 -5.47 -10.16 -8.66
C ARG A 57 -4.54 -10.17 -7.45
N ARG A 58 -5.05 -10.65 -6.32
CA ARG A 58 -4.26 -10.88 -5.10
C ARG A 58 -4.02 -12.37 -4.90
N LYS A 59 -2.80 -12.75 -4.51
CA LYS A 59 -2.47 -14.14 -4.21
C LYS A 59 -3.02 -14.55 -2.83
N VAL A 60 -3.79 -15.65 -2.78
CA VAL A 60 -4.42 -16.20 -1.55
C VAL A 60 -4.04 -17.67 -1.28
N GLY A 61 -3.02 -18.16 -1.97
CA GLY A 61 -2.56 -19.54 -1.88
C GLY A 61 -1.40 -19.81 -2.82
N LYS A 62 -0.80 -21.02 -2.72
CA LYS A 62 0.30 -21.43 -3.59
C LYS A 62 -0.02 -21.24 -5.08
N ASN A 63 -1.24 -21.62 -5.49
CA ASN A 63 -1.76 -21.50 -6.85
C ASN A 63 -3.19 -20.91 -6.88
N ARG A 64 -3.51 -20.01 -5.95
CA ARG A 64 -4.84 -19.37 -5.88
C ARG A 64 -4.71 -17.87 -5.91
N TRP A 65 -5.57 -17.26 -6.72
CA TRP A 65 -5.68 -15.82 -6.89
C TRP A 65 -7.15 -15.44 -6.77
N GLU A 66 -7.43 -14.28 -6.23
CA GLU A 66 -8.75 -13.67 -6.22
C GLU A 66 -8.68 -12.31 -6.91
N GLU A 67 -9.75 -11.95 -7.63
CA GLU A 67 -9.91 -10.61 -8.16
C GLU A 67 -10.27 -9.65 -7.02
N VAL A 68 -9.70 -8.44 -7.06
CA VAL A 68 -9.97 -7.37 -6.10
C VAL A 68 -10.11 -6.05 -6.84
N ARG A 69 -11.13 -5.28 -6.44
CA ARG A 69 -11.42 -3.93 -6.89
C ARG A 69 -10.79 -2.94 -5.93
N ILE A 70 -9.92 -2.09 -6.46
CA ILE A 70 -9.08 -1.18 -5.68
C ILE A 70 -9.47 0.25 -6.00
N GLU A 71 -9.65 1.05 -4.96
CA GLU A 71 -9.67 2.51 -5.05
C GLU A 71 -8.36 3.11 -4.51
N PHE A 72 -7.82 4.10 -5.21
CA PHE A 72 -6.68 4.87 -4.74
C PHE A 72 -7.10 6.19 -4.15
N GLU A 73 -6.60 6.49 -2.95
CA GLU A 73 -6.90 7.74 -2.28
C GLU A 73 -5.64 8.36 -1.70
N TYR A 74 -5.53 9.68 -1.64
CA TYR A 74 -4.47 10.27 -0.82
C TYR A 74 -4.77 10.05 0.66
N ASP A 75 -5.93 10.54 1.09
CA ASP A 75 -6.52 10.32 2.40
C ASP A 75 -7.69 9.35 2.25
N SER A 76 -7.72 8.24 3.00
CA SER A 76 -8.79 7.23 2.86
C SER A 76 -10.23 7.77 3.00
N ARG A 77 -10.41 8.92 3.68
CA ARG A 77 -11.72 9.57 3.86
C ARG A 77 -12.23 10.22 2.57
N SER A 78 -11.35 10.51 1.61
CA SER A 78 -11.71 11.03 0.29
C SER A 78 -12.68 10.11 -0.45
N PHE A 79 -12.55 8.77 -0.29
CA PHE A 79 -13.52 7.80 -0.80
C PHE A 79 -14.96 8.16 -0.45
N LYS A 80 -15.20 8.50 0.82
CA LYS A 80 -16.51 8.90 1.32
C LYS A 80 -16.93 10.27 0.78
N LEU A 81 -15.99 11.20 0.62
CA LEU A 81 -16.26 12.54 0.09
C LEU A 81 -16.62 12.52 -1.40
N HIS A 82 -16.00 11.63 -2.18
CA HIS A 82 -16.31 11.39 -3.59
C HIS A 82 -17.67 10.71 -3.79
N GLY A 83 -18.25 10.12 -2.73
CA GLY A 83 -19.57 9.49 -2.80
C GLY A 83 -19.56 8.12 -3.47
N HIS A 84 -18.42 7.46 -3.50
CA HIS A 84 -18.28 6.12 -4.09
C HIS A 84 -19.04 5.08 -3.28
N ASP A 85 -19.72 4.14 -3.97
CA ASP A 85 -20.49 3.09 -3.33
C ASP A 85 -19.54 2.03 -2.74
N PRO A 86 -19.43 1.86 -1.41
CA PRO A 86 -18.49 0.91 -0.83
C PRO A 86 -18.79 -0.57 -1.13
N ALA A 87 -19.88 -0.92 -1.82
CA ALA A 87 -20.09 -2.27 -2.36
C ALA A 87 -19.28 -2.55 -3.64
N GLY A 88 -18.84 -1.48 -4.32
CA GLY A 88 -18.06 -1.53 -5.56
C GLY A 88 -16.55 -1.75 -5.36
N VAL A 89 -16.06 -1.74 -4.13
CA VAL A 89 -14.62 -1.79 -3.80
C VAL A 89 -14.36 -2.80 -2.70
N ASP A 90 -13.24 -3.51 -2.85
CA ASP A 90 -12.76 -4.50 -1.89
C ASP A 90 -11.61 -3.92 -1.06
N ILE A 91 -10.79 -3.05 -1.66
CA ILE A 91 -9.58 -2.49 -1.04
C ILE A 91 -9.46 -0.99 -1.33
N ILE A 92 -9.16 -0.19 -0.31
CA ILE A 92 -8.68 1.18 -0.48
C ILE A 92 -7.18 1.19 -0.24
N ILE A 93 -6.42 1.65 -1.23
CA ILE A 93 -4.99 1.89 -1.10
C ILE A 93 -4.79 3.39 -0.94
N CYS A 94 -4.21 3.80 0.20
CA CYS A 94 -4.05 5.21 0.49
C CYS A 94 -2.66 5.58 0.99
N TRP A 95 -2.32 6.87 0.88
CA TRP A 95 -1.13 7.39 1.55
C TRP A 95 -1.34 7.44 3.06
N LYS A 96 -2.49 7.97 3.49
CA LYS A 96 -2.84 8.17 4.90
C LYS A 96 -4.23 7.62 5.21
N HIS A 97 -4.30 6.74 6.22
CA HIS A 97 -5.59 6.25 6.68
C HIS A 97 -6.16 7.15 7.79
N ASN A 98 -7.26 7.84 7.48
CA ASN A 98 -7.93 8.79 8.35
C ASN A 98 -9.47 8.59 8.44
N TRP A 99 -10.01 7.54 7.82
CA TRP A 99 -11.44 7.23 7.84
C TRP A 99 -11.77 6.16 8.87
N LYS A 100 -12.05 6.58 10.11
CA LYS A 100 -12.32 5.67 11.24
C LYS A 100 -13.61 4.85 11.08
N GLU A 101 -14.60 5.42 10.39
CA GLU A 101 -15.89 4.76 10.14
C GLU A 101 -15.90 3.96 8.83
N CYS A 102 -14.72 3.67 8.26
CA CYS A 102 -14.60 2.84 7.06
C CYS A 102 -15.29 1.48 7.28
N PRO A 103 -16.17 1.02 6.36
CA PRO A 103 -16.84 -0.26 6.50
C PRO A 103 -15.84 -1.41 6.66
N LYS A 104 -16.02 -2.26 7.69
CA LYS A 104 -15.10 -3.37 8.02
C LYS A 104 -14.85 -4.40 6.91
N ARG A 105 -15.72 -4.41 5.88
CA ARG A 105 -15.57 -5.27 4.70
C ARG A 105 -14.46 -4.78 3.77
N ILE A 106 -14.21 -3.47 3.74
CA ILE A 106 -13.21 -2.84 2.89
C ILE A 106 -11.88 -2.95 3.62
N GLU A 107 -10.90 -3.54 2.97
CA GLU A 107 -9.53 -3.54 3.47
C GLU A 107 -8.87 -2.19 3.16
N VAL A 108 -8.14 -1.63 4.12
CA VAL A 108 -7.38 -0.39 3.89
C VAL A 108 -5.89 -0.68 4.00
N ILE A 109 -5.16 -0.39 2.93
CA ILE A 109 -3.71 -0.50 2.87
C ILE A 109 -3.12 0.91 2.88
N GLU A 110 -2.49 1.29 3.99
CA GLU A 110 -1.84 2.58 4.17
C GLU A 110 -0.35 2.51 3.79
N LEU A 111 0.00 3.03 2.61
CA LEU A 111 1.36 2.93 2.06
C LEU A 111 2.42 3.65 2.91
N SER A 112 2.08 4.79 3.54
CA SER A 112 3.05 5.53 4.38
C SER A 112 3.52 4.69 5.57
N SER A 113 2.62 3.87 6.15
CA SER A 113 2.93 2.97 7.25
C SER A 113 3.84 1.80 6.84
N LEU A 114 3.84 1.47 5.55
CA LEU A 114 4.56 0.35 4.96
C LEU A 114 5.92 0.77 4.39
N LEU A 115 6.15 2.06 4.17
CA LEU A 115 7.40 2.56 3.60
C LEU A 115 8.64 2.25 4.45
N GLY A 116 8.51 2.26 5.78
CA GLY A 116 9.62 1.86 6.66
C GLY A 116 10.09 0.42 6.43
N ASP A 117 9.20 -0.46 5.98
CA ASP A 117 9.56 -1.81 5.54
C ASP A 117 9.87 -1.86 4.02
N ALA A 118 9.32 -0.95 3.21
CA ALA A 118 9.51 -0.87 1.76
C ALA A 118 10.88 -0.30 1.32
N GLU A 119 11.49 0.59 2.09
CA GLU A 119 12.89 1.03 1.87
C GLU A 119 13.87 -0.15 2.03
N GLN A 120 13.59 -1.06 2.97
CA GLN A 120 14.34 -2.32 3.08
C GLN A 120 14.08 -3.25 1.89
N ILE A 121 12.88 -3.21 1.31
CA ILE A 121 12.51 -3.97 0.12
C ILE A 121 13.25 -3.46 -1.12
N ASP A 122 13.47 -2.16 -1.27
CA ASP A 122 14.16 -1.58 -2.42
C ASP A 122 15.62 -2.04 -2.53
N SER A 123 16.33 -2.11 -1.40
CA SER A 123 17.70 -2.66 -1.34
C SER A 123 17.79 -4.13 -1.82
N GLN A 124 16.72 -4.90 -1.68
CA GLN A 124 16.64 -6.32 -2.03
C GLN A 124 16.14 -6.54 -3.47
N ILE A 125 15.36 -5.61 -4.04
CA ILE A 125 14.95 -5.64 -5.46
C ILE A 125 16.16 -5.46 -6.40
N GLN A 126 17.17 -4.67 -6.00
CA GLN A 126 18.41 -4.45 -6.76
C GLN A 126 19.25 -5.71 -6.96
N THR A 127 19.09 -6.76 -6.14
CA THR A 127 19.98 -7.93 -6.12
C THR A 127 19.22 -9.26 -6.17
N LYS A 128 18.60 -9.58 -7.32
CA LYS A 128 17.92 -10.88 -7.62
C LYS A 128 16.82 -11.28 -6.60
N LYS A 129 15.57 -11.40 -7.09
CA LYS A 129 14.37 -11.93 -6.40
C LYS A 129 14.65 -12.91 -5.23
N ILE A 130 14.93 -12.36 -4.06
CA ILE A 130 14.89 -13.05 -2.77
C ILE A 130 13.87 -12.26 -1.96
N LEU A 131 12.81 -12.95 -1.53
CA LEU A 131 11.77 -12.33 -0.71
C LEU A 131 12.39 -11.84 0.60
N THR A 132 12.06 -10.61 0.99
CA THR A 132 12.53 -10.04 2.24
C THR A 132 11.96 -10.81 3.44
N GLN A 133 12.59 -10.70 4.61
CA GLN A 133 12.07 -11.32 5.83
C GLN A 133 10.64 -10.85 6.15
N TRP A 134 10.34 -9.58 5.87
CA TRP A 134 8.99 -9.05 5.96
C TRP A 134 8.06 -9.68 4.93
N GLN A 135 8.46 -9.77 3.65
CA GLN A 135 7.63 -10.39 2.61
C GLN A 135 7.34 -11.86 2.90
N LEU A 136 8.33 -12.62 3.37
CA LEU A 136 8.15 -14.02 3.80
C LEU A 136 7.18 -14.11 4.97
N PHE A 137 7.36 -13.27 5.99
CA PHE A 137 6.48 -13.24 7.15
C PHE A 137 5.05 -12.81 6.78
N ALA A 138 4.90 -11.74 6.01
CA ALA A 138 3.61 -11.23 5.57
C ALA A 138 2.90 -12.20 4.65
N GLN A 139 3.62 -12.89 3.76
CA GLN A 139 3.06 -13.95 2.93
C GLN A 139 2.61 -15.13 3.80
N GLN A 140 3.44 -15.58 4.75
CA GLN A 140 3.08 -16.65 5.67
C GLN A 140 1.82 -16.31 6.47
N LYS A 141 1.77 -15.13 7.10
CA LYS A 141 0.63 -14.73 7.93
C LYS A 141 -0.65 -14.47 7.14
N ARG A 142 -0.56 -13.98 5.90
CA ARG A 142 -1.73 -13.90 5.01
C ARG A 142 -2.26 -15.28 4.62
N LEU A 143 -1.37 -16.25 4.36
CA LEU A 143 -1.78 -17.63 4.09
C LEU A 143 -2.39 -18.32 5.32
N GLU A 144 -2.02 -17.87 6.53
CA GLU A 144 -2.67 -18.26 7.79
C GLU A 144 -4.02 -17.53 8.02
N GLY A 145 -4.40 -16.58 7.16
CA GLY A 145 -5.71 -15.90 7.18
C GLY A 145 -5.74 -14.54 7.86
N LEU A 146 -4.59 -13.98 8.27
CA LEU A 146 -4.53 -12.67 8.92
C LEU A 146 -4.62 -11.53 7.91
N LYS A 147 -5.25 -10.43 8.32
CA LYS A 147 -5.34 -9.20 7.52
C LYS A 147 -4.08 -8.36 7.66
N PHE A 148 -3.75 -7.58 6.63
CA PHE A 148 -2.54 -6.74 6.61
C PHE A 148 -2.31 -5.88 7.87
N PRO A 149 -3.31 -5.21 8.47
CA PRO A 149 -3.11 -4.43 9.70
C PRO A 149 -2.67 -5.28 10.90
N GLU A 150 -3.19 -6.50 11.02
CA GLU A 150 -2.83 -7.45 12.09
C GLU A 150 -1.40 -7.95 11.89
N ILE A 151 -1.03 -8.25 10.64
CA ILE A 151 0.32 -8.69 10.29
C ILE A 151 1.34 -7.59 10.54
N ALA A 152 1.04 -6.34 10.18
CA ALA A 152 1.90 -5.20 10.45
C ALA A 152 2.12 -4.98 11.96
N THR A 153 1.08 -5.19 12.78
CA THR A 153 1.16 -5.12 14.24
C THR A 153 2.05 -6.23 14.79
N LEU A 154 1.82 -7.48 14.38
CA LEU A 154 2.62 -8.64 14.79
C LEU A 154 4.10 -8.53 14.40
N TRP A 155 4.39 -7.95 13.23
CA TRP A 155 5.76 -7.71 12.79
C TRP A 155 6.47 -6.66 13.65
N LYS A 156 5.77 -5.58 14.01
CA LYS A 156 6.29 -4.54 14.92
C LYS A 156 6.58 -5.11 16.31
N GLU A 157 5.66 -5.92 16.85
CA GLU A 157 5.84 -6.61 18.13
C GLU A 157 7.04 -7.57 18.12
N GLY A 158 7.21 -8.35 17.03
CA GLY A 158 8.36 -9.23 16.85
C GLY A 158 9.70 -8.49 16.68
N LYS A 159 9.70 -7.27 16.12
CA LYS A 159 10.89 -6.39 16.06
C LYS A 159 11.23 -5.81 17.44
N ILE A 160 10.23 -5.46 18.26
CA ILE A 160 10.42 -4.95 19.63
C ILE A 160 11.05 -6.02 20.54
N GLN A 161 10.65 -7.29 20.40
CA GLN A 161 11.23 -8.40 21.18
C GLN A 161 12.66 -8.79 20.75
N LYS A 162 13.08 -8.46 19.52
CA LYS A 162 14.42 -8.75 18.99
C LYS A 162 15.42 -7.61 19.15
N ALA A 163 15.01 -6.42 19.63
CA ALA A 163 15.94 -5.35 19.92
C ALA A 163 16.81 -5.75 21.13
N PRO A 164 18.15 -5.82 21.01
CA PRO A 164 18.98 -6.16 22.15
C PRO A 164 18.83 -5.06 23.19
N THR A 165 18.55 -5.46 24.43
CA THR A 165 18.69 -4.63 25.62
C THR A 165 20.11 -4.08 25.60
N ARG A 166 20.30 -2.81 25.25
CA ARG A 166 21.58 -2.13 25.41
C ARG A 166 21.91 -2.13 26.90
N ARG A 167 22.78 -3.04 27.32
CA ARG A 167 23.55 -2.98 28.55
C ARG A 167 24.98 -2.62 28.20
#